data_AF-A0A958GVP6-F1
#
_entry.id   AF-A0A958GVP6-F1
#
_cell.length_a   1.000
_cell.length_b   1.000
_cell.length_c   1.000
_cell.angle_alpha   90.00
_cell.angle_beta   90.00
_cell.angle_gamma   90.00
#
_symmetry.space_group_name_H-M   'P 1'
#
loop_
_entity.id
_entity.type
_entity.pdbx_description
1 polymer ?
#
loop_
_entity_poly.entity_id
_entity_poly.type
_entity_poly.pdbx_seq_one_letter_code
_entity_poly.pdbx_strand_id
1 'polypeptide(L)'
;APLKKADGKPSCLLLVSGIPFVSFTPRLADIVLLICAWTGELLDLAAGAEGRYRVVRGLKNIRLYTAEHFAYLVKLTFDGYNRHRLSSTVVVLSLPAGDTATKERFETVILANVRESDFAAETAGTGLELSLLMPLVGERGVQLFTERCRKAFAAAGPWPGELVIRSLKFEDYPSAEALAAAMHAPRP
;
A
#
# COMPACT_ATOMS: atom_id res chain seq x y z
N ALA A 1 21.06 -8.87 -11.03
CA ALA A 1 20.78 -8.77 -9.58
C ALA A 1 19.73 -9.81 -9.18
N PRO A 2 19.79 -10.39 -7.96
CA PRO A 2 18.80 -11.37 -7.52
C PRO A 2 17.46 -10.70 -7.20
N LEU A 3 16.38 -11.24 -7.77
CA LEU A 3 15.03 -11.01 -7.29
C LEU A 3 14.86 -11.86 -6.04
N LYS A 4 14.75 -11.23 -4.89
CA LYS A 4 14.54 -11.92 -3.61
C LYS A 4 13.06 -11.97 -3.30
N LYS A 5 12.63 -13.08 -2.70
CA LYS A 5 11.35 -13.21 -2.02
C LYS A 5 11.38 -12.41 -0.72
N ALA A 6 10.24 -12.19 -0.07
CA ALA A 6 10.19 -11.45 1.18
C ALA A 6 10.88 -12.19 2.35
N ASP A 7 11.14 -13.50 2.22
CA ASP A 7 12.00 -14.25 3.16
C ASP A 7 13.51 -14.02 2.95
N GLY A 8 13.87 -13.15 2.00
CA GLY A 8 15.24 -12.82 1.64
C GLY A 8 15.92 -13.82 0.71
N LYS A 9 15.28 -14.94 0.35
CA LYS A 9 15.87 -15.94 -0.55
C LYS A 9 15.72 -15.52 -2.01
N PRO A 10 16.75 -15.74 -2.85
CA PRO A 10 16.66 -15.45 -4.28
C PRO A 10 15.68 -16.41 -4.97
N SER A 11 14.76 -15.86 -5.77
CA SER A 11 13.84 -16.62 -6.62
C SER A 11 14.31 -16.64 -8.08
N CYS A 12 14.81 -15.50 -8.59
CA CYS A 12 15.22 -15.33 -9.98
C CYS A 12 16.41 -14.38 -10.07
N LEU A 13 17.05 -14.30 -11.25
CA LEU A 13 18.10 -13.32 -11.54
C LEU A 13 17.64 -12.38 -12.66
N LEU A 14 17.69 -11.07 -12.41
CA LEU A 14 17.61 -10.08 -13.48
C LEU A 14 18.98 -9.98 -14.15
N LEU A 15 19.03 -10.39 -15.41
CA LEU A 15 20.18 -10.23 -16.28
C LEU A 15 19.91 -9.06 -17.23
N VAL A 16 20.79 -8.05 -17.19
CA VAL A 16 20.74 -6.93 -18.13
C VAL A 16 21.98 -7.03 -19.02
N SER A 17 21.79 -7.41 -20.29
CA SER A 17 22.88 -7.76 -21.21
C SER A 17 23.30 -6.62 -22.16
N GLY A 18 22.75 -5.41 -22.00
CA GLY A 18 22.92 -4.32 -22.99
C GLY A 18 22.97 -2.92 -22.41
N ILE A 19 23.62 -2.72 -21.25
CA ILE A 19 23.86 -1.36 -20.73
C ILE A 19 25.17 -0.82 -21.31
N PRO A 20 25.16 0.30 -22.06
CA PRO A 20 26.40 0.96 -22.48
C PRO A 20 27.24 1.33 -21.26
N PHE A 21 28.56 1.12 -21.31
CA PHE A 21 29.45 1.39 -20.17
C PHE A 21 29.33 2.83 -19.64
N VAL A 22 29.18 3.80 -20.54
CA VAL A 22 28.97 5.22 -20.22
C VAL A 22 27.70 5.49 -19.41
N SER A 23 26.71 4.60 -19.49
CA SER A 23 25.45 4.67 -18.76
C SER A 23 25.48 3.86 -17.46
N PHE A 24 26.51 3.04 -17.23
CA PHE A 24 26.65 2.22 -16.04
C PHE A 24 27.17 3.03 -14.86
N THR A 25 26.22 3.63 -14.14
CA THR A 25 26.50 4.42 -12.92
C THR A 25 26.07 3.65 -11.67
N PRO A 26 26.62 3.96 -10.49
CA PRO A 26 26.13 3.39 -9.22
C PRO A 26 24.61 3.58 -9.04
N ARG A 27 24.08 4.73 -9.46
CA ARG A 27 22.65 5.02 -9.45
C ARG A 27 21.83 4.04 -10.28
N LEU A 28 22.34 3.61 -11.44
CA LEU A 28 21.66 2.62 -12.27
C LEU A 28 21.65 1.24 -11.60
N ALA A 29 22.75 0.85 -10.94
CA ALA A 29 22.79 -0.39 -10.17
C ALA A 29 21.77 -0.39 -9.02
N ASP A 30 21.62 0.74 -8.32
CA ASP A 30 20.61 0.90 -7.27
C ASP A 30 19.18 0.79 -7.79
N ILE A 31 18.90 1.37 -8.96
CA ILE A 31 17.59 1.25 -9.64
C ILE A 31 17.31 -0.21 -9.98
N VAL A 32 18.29 -0.92 -10.54
CA VAL A 32 18.18 -2.35 -10.87
C VAL A 32 17.89 -3.17 -9.61
N LEU A 33 18.53 -2.87 -8.49
CA LEU A 33 18.27 -3.53 -7.21
C LEU A 33 16.86 -3.24 -6.68
N LEU A 34 16.38 -2.00 -6.80
CA LEU A 34 15.02 -1.63 -6.39
C LEU A 34 13.97 -2.34 -7.25
N ILE A 35 14.15 -2.37 -8.58
CA ILE A 35 13.27 -3.11 -9.49
C ILE A 35 13.26 -4.59 -9.14
N CYS A 36 14.43 -5.19 -8.85
CA CYS A 36 14.51 -6.57 -8.40
C CYS A 36 13.74 -6.81 -7.09
N ALA A 37 13.80 -5.89 -6.13
CA ALA A 37 13.05 -6.00 -4.89
C ALA A 37 11.53 -5.92 -5.14
N TRP A 38 11.06 -4.92 -5.90
CA TRP A 38 9.64 -4.79 -6.27
C TRP A 38 9.11 -5.99 -7.07
N THR A 39 9.91 -6.49 -8.02
CA THR A 39 9.52 -7.64 -8.85
C THR A 39 9.53 -8.94 -8.04
N GLY A 40 10.47 -9.09 -7.11
CA GLY A 40 10.49 -10.19 -6.15
C GLY A 40 9.21 -10.28 -5.33
N GLU A 41 8.69 -9.14 -4.88
CA GLU A 41 7.41 -9.10 -4.17
C GLU A 41 6.22 -9.44 -5.06
N LEU A 42 6.19 -8.94 -6.30
CA LEU A 42 5.14 -9.32 -7.24
C LEU A 42 5.12 -10.82 -7.51
N LEU A 43 6.29 -11.47 -7.57
CA LEU A 43 6.42 -12.92 -7.72
C LEU A 43 5.93 -13.66 -6.47
N ASP A 44 6.26 -13.20 -5.27
CA ASP A 44 5.75 -13.77 -4.01
C ASP A 44 4.23 -13.67 -3.92
N LEU A 45 3.67 -12.52 -4.29
CA LEU A 45 2.23 -12.28 -4.34
C LEU A 45 1.53 -13.11 -5.42
N ALA A 46 2.17 -13.36 -6.56
CA ALA A 46 1.65 -14.22 -7.62
C ALA A 46 1.71 -15.71 -7.23
N ALA A 47 2.71 -16.10 -6.43
CA ALA A 47 2.85 -17.46 -5.89
C ALA A 47 1.90 -17.78 -4.72
N GLY A 48 0.99 -16.85 -4.39
CA GLY A 48 -0.07 -17.07 -3.41
C GLY A 48 0.24 -16.64 -1.99
N ALA A 49 1.43 -16.05 -1.72
CA ALA A 49 1.91 -15.53 -0.43
C ALA A 49 1.09 -16.00 0.79
N GLU A 50 1.14 -17.29 1.10
CA GLU A 50 0.28 -17.91 2.12
C GLU A 50 0.42 -17.17 3.46
N GLY A 51 -0.73 -16.77 4.02
CA GLY A 51 -0.82 -16.10 5.32
C GLY A 51 -0.50 -14.59 5.33
N ARG A 52 -0.13 -13.97 4.20
CA ARG A 52 0.22 -12.53 4.14
C ARG A 52 -0.94 -11.61 3.74
N TYR A 53 -2.06 -12.18 3.29
CA TYR A 53 -3.27 -11.44 2.99
C TYR A 53 -4.52 -12.31 3.12
N ARG A 54 -5.69 -11.67 3.22
CA ARG A 54 -7.01 -12.27 3.01
C ARG A 54 -7.69 -11.65 1.79
N VAL A 55 -8.51 -12.43 1.09
CA VAL A 55 -9.35 -11.92 0.01
C VAL A 55 -10.65 -11.37 0.60
N VAL A 56 -11.06 -10.20 0.12
CA VAL A 56 -12.30 -9.57 0.58
C VAL A 56 -13.49 -10.22 -0.12
N ARG A 57 -14.47 -10.70 0.66
CA ARG A 57 -15.67 -11.35 0.09
C ARG A 57 -16.43 -10.36 -0.80
N GLY A 58 -16.88 -10.83 -1.95
CA GLY A 58 -17.64 -10.02 -2.91
C GLY A 58 -16.81 -9.17 -3.87
N LEU A 59 -15.48 -9.06 -3.67
CA LEU A 59 -14.57 -8.35 -4.58
C LEU A 59 -13.57 -9.32 -5.20
N LYS A 60 -13.58 -9.41 -6.54
CA LYS A 60 -12.60 -10.24 -7.26
C LYS A 60 -11.22 -9.60 -7.16
N ASN A 61 -10.21 -10.39 -6.83
CA ASN A 61 -8.79 -10.03 -6.83
C ASN A 61 -8.33 -8.94 -5.85
N ILE A 62 -9.21 -8.43 -4.97
CA ILE A 62 -8.78 -7.46 -3.95
C ILE A 62 -8.27 -8.17 -2.70
N ARG A 63 -7.05 -7.80 -2.29
CA ARG A 63 -6.31 -8.39 -1.17
C ARG A 63 -6.22 -7.38 -0.03
N LEU A 64 -6.49 -7.85 1.19
CA LEU A 64 -6.19 -7.14 2.43
C LEU A 64 -4.97 -7.78 3.07
N TYR A 65 -3.87 -7.04 3.10
CA TYR A 65 -2.59 -7.47 3.63
C TYR A 65 -2.56 -7.44 5.15
N THR A 66 -1.75 -8.32 5.74
CA THR A 66 -1.43 -8.25 7.17
C THR A 66 -0.65 -6.97 7.47
N ALA A 67 -0.75 -6.47 8.70
CA ALA A 67 -0.03 -5.27 9.12
C ALA A 67 1.48 -5.38 8.92
N GLU A 68 2.06 -6.55 9.20
CA GLU A 68 3.49 -6.82 9.00
C GLU A 68 3.89 -6.68 7.52
N HIS A 69 3.17 -7.35 6.61
CA HIS A 69 3.50 -7.30 5.20
C HIS A 69 3.23 -5.91 4.61
N PHE A 70 2.18 -5.23 5.06
CA PHE A 70 1.90 -3.85 4.67
C PHE A 70 3.00 -2.89 5.10
N ALA A 71 3.50 -3.00 6.33
CA ALA A 71 4.60 -2.18 6.83
C ALA A 71 5.87 -2.39 6.00
N TYR A 72 6.14 -3.64 5.60
CA TYR A 72 7.22 -3.96 4.67
C TYR A 72 7.04 -3.30 3.30
N LEU A 73 5.83 -3.35 2.70
CA LEU A 73 5.54 -2.69 1.41
C LEU A 73 5.67 -1.16 1.50
N VAL A 74 5.23 -0.56 2.60
CA VAL A 74 5.40 0.87 2.88
C VAL A 74 6.88 1.22 2.93
N LYS A 75 7.69 0.47 3.69
CA LYS A 75 9.14 0.68 3.76
C LYS A 75 9.81 0.58 2.40
N LEU A 76 9.49 -0.46 1.64
CA LEU A 76 10.03 -0.68 0.30
C LEU A 76 9.68 0.46 -0.67
N THR A 77 8.46 0.98 -0.58
CA THR A 77 8.03 2.15 -1.36
C THR A 77 8.71 3.42 -0.90
N PHE A 78 8.97 3.54 0.41
CA PHE A 78 9.60 4.71 1.03
C PHE A 78 11.07 4.83 0.60
N ASP A 79 11.78 3.71 0.56
CA ASP A 79 13.12 3.64 0.00
C ASP A 79 13.14 4.06 -1.48
N GLY A 80 12.12 3.66 -2.24
CA GLY A 80 11.91 4.11 -3.63
C GLY A 80 11.71 5.62 -3.74
N TYR A 81 10.88 6.21 -2.86
CA TYR A 81 10.68 7.66 -2.79
C TYR A 81 11.98 8.40 -2.43
N ASN A 82 12.72 7.96 -1.41
CA ASN A 82 13.97 8.63 -1.00
C ASN A 82 15.03 8.63 -2.10
N ARG A 83 15.14 7.54 -2.87
CA ARG A 83 16.16 7.40 -3.91
C ARG A 83 15.76 8.06 -5.24
N HIS A 84 14.47 8.08 -5.56
CA HIS A 84 14.01 8.42 -6.91
C HIS A 84 12.89 9.47 -6.96
N ARG A 85 12.45 9.98 -5.81
CA ARG A 85 11.36 10.96 -5.68
C ARG A 85 10.06 10.52 -6.35
N LEU A 86 9.79 9.21 -6.29
CA LEU A 86 8.57 8.62 -6.81
C LEU A 86 7.42 8.90 -5.83
N SER A 87 6.55 9.85 -6.19
CA SER A 87 5.41 10.26 -5.37
C SER A 87 4.57 9.07 -4.96
N SER A 88 4.40 8.88 -3.65
CA SER A 88 3.61 7.81 -3.06
C SER A 88 2.93 8.34 -1.80
N THR A 89 1.76 7.80 -1.47
CA THR A 89 0.96 8.26 -0.33
C THR A 89 0.33 7.06 0.37
N VAL A 90 0.26 7.11 1.70
CA VAL A 90 -0.66 6.25 2.46
C VAL A 90 -1.94 7.02 2.76
N VAL A 91 -3.09 6.46 2.39
CA VAL A 91 -4.40 6.99 2.77
C VAL A 91 -4.96 6.13 3.90
N VAL A 92 -5.27 6.75 5.03
CA VAL A 92 -5.91 6.08 6.17
C VAL A 92 -7.38 6.49 6.20
N LEU A 93 -8.28 5.51 6.08
CA LEU A 93 -9.71 5.70 6.19
C LEU A 93 -10.21 5.07 7.47
N SER A 94 -11.04 5.80 8.21
CA SER A 94 -11.46 5.35 9.53
C SER A 94 -12.92 5.73 9.81
N LEU A 95 -13.64 4.82 10.47
CA LEU A 95 -15.04 4.93 10.85
C LEU A 95 -15.23 4.46 12.30
N PRO A 96 -16.10 5.07 13.13
CA PRO A 96 -16.31 4.64 14.51
C PRO A 96 -16.54 3.13 14.63
N ALA A 97 -16.16 2.57 15.79
CA ALA A 97 -16.32 1.15 16.06
C ALA A 97 -17.76 0.72 15.75
N GLY A 98 -17.89 -0.41 15.07
CA GLY A 98 -19.16 -0.99 14.67
C GLY A 98 -19.14 -2.50 14.86
N ASP A 99 -20.27 -3.14 14.61
CA ASP A 99 -20.35 -4.59 14.56
C ASP A 99 -19.62 -5.16 13.33
N THR A 100 -19.47 -6.49 13.29
CA THR A 100 -18.82 -7.21 12.20
C THR A 100 -19.48 -6.93 10.84
N ALA A 101 -20.81 -6.79 10.80
CA ALA A 101 -21.53 -6.48 9.57
C ALA A 101 -21.19 -5.08 9.03
N THR A 102 -21.08 -4.09 9.92
CA THR A 102 -20.63 -2.74 9.58
C THR A 102 -19.19 -2.75 9.09
N LYS A 103 -18.31 -3.55 9.71
CA LYS A 103 -16.93 -3.75 9.26
C LYS A 103 -16.86 -4.30 7.85
N GLU A 104 -17.52 -5.42 7.59
CA GLU A 104 -17.51 -6.06 6.27
C GLU A 104 -18.07 -5.12 5.20
N ARG A 105 -19.18 -4.44 5.49
CA ARG A 105 -19.76 -3.45 4.57
C ARG A 105 -18.81 -2.28 4.31
N PHE A 106 -18.15 -1.77 5.35
CA PHE A 106 -17.16 -0.70 5.23
C PHE A 106 -15.99 -1.14 4.33
N GLU A 107 -15.42 -2.31 4.58
CA GLU A 107 -14.36 -2.89 3.77
C GLU A 107 -14.79 -3.04 2.30
N THR A 108 -15.94 -3.67 2.04
CA THR A 108 -16.43 -3.85 0.66
C THR A 108 -16.61 -2.52 -0.06
N VAL A 109 -17.21 -1.51 0.58
CA VAL A 109 -17.46 -0.21 -0.05
C VAL A 109 -16.17 0.54 -0.37
N ILE A 110 -15.22 0.57 0.56
CA ILE A 110 -13.95 1.27 0.34
C ILE A 110 -13.08 0.50 -0.66
N LEU A 111 -12.95 -0.80 -0.48
CA LEU A 111 -12.05 -1.63 -1.28
C LEU A 111 -12.52 -1.84 -2.73
N ALA A 112 -13.81 -1.66 -3.01
CA ALA A 112 -14.32 -1.60 -4.38
C ALA A 112 -13.74 -0.44 -5.21
N ASN A 113 -13.16 0.57 -4.56
CA ASN A 113 -12.57 1.74 -5.21
C ASN A 113 -11.05 1.66 -5.39
N VAL A 114 -10.44 0.56 -4.94
CA VAL A 114 -8.99 0.32 -4.89
C VAL A 114 -8.54 -0.31 -6.19
N ARG A 115 -7.42 0.16 -6.73
CA ARG A 115 -6.85 -0.40 -7.96
C ARG A 115 -6.01 -1.62 -7.64
N GLU A 116 -5.77 -2.47 -8.63
CA GLU A 116 -4.90 -3.64 -8.48
C GLU A 116 -3.45 -3.27 -8.09
N SER A 117 -3.01 -2.06 -8.43
CA SER A 117 -1.69 -1.53 -8.09
C SER A 117 -1.58 -0.95 -6.67
N ASP A 118 -2.72 -0.76 -5.99
CA ASP A 118 -2.76 -0.20 -4.65
C ASP A 118 -2.76 -1.36 -3.63
N PHE A 119 -2.14 -1.15 -2.47
CA PHE A 119 -2.10 -2.15 -1.41
C PHE A 119 -2.97 -1.69 -0.26
N ALA A 120 -3.84 -2.56 0.26
CA ALA A 120 -4.70 -2.24 1.40
C ALA A 120 -4.40 -3.15 2.58
N ALA A 121 -4.45 -2.62 3.79
CA ALA A 121 -4.33 -3.38 5.02
C ALA A 121 -5.30 -2.89 6.08
N GLU A 122 -5.68 -3.80 6.97
CA GLU A 122 -6.38 -3.44 8.19
C GLU A 122 -5.36 -2.90 9.21
N THR A 123 -5.55 -1.67 9.69
CA THR A 123 -4.69 -1.11 10.73
C THR A 123 -5.24 -1.47 12.11
N ALA A 124 -4.36 -1.90 13.02
CA ALA A 124 -4.74 -2.17 14.41
C ALA A 124 -5.19 -0.87 15.09
N GLY A 125 -6.47 -0.79 15.43
CA GLY A 125 -7.09 0.35 16.11
C GLY A 125 -8.39 -0.07 16.81
N THR A 126 -8.94 0.82 17.63
CA THR A 126 -10.20 0.58 18.37
C THR A 126 -11.45 0.74 17.51
N GLY A 127 -11.31 1.16 16.25
CA GLY A 127 -12.40 1.34 15.30
C GLY A 127 -12.15 0.61 13.97
N LEU A 128 -13.04 0.84 13.01
CA LEU A 128 -12.90 0.29 11.66
C LEU A 128 -11.90 1.17 10.91
N GLU A 129 -10.72 0.63 10.61
CA GLU A 129 -9.65 1.38 9.96
C GLU A 129 -8.97 0.58 8.85
N LEU A 130 -8.78 1.26 7.71
CA LEU A 130 -8.08 0.73 6.55
C LEU A 130 -6.97 1.70 6.15
N SER A 131 -5.77 1.16 5.98
CA SER A 131 -4.63 1.85 5.41
C SER A 131 -4.42 1.41 3.98
N LEU A 132 -4.27 2.36 3.06
CA LEU A 132 -4.02 2.10 1.65
C LEU A 132 -2.75 2.77 1.18
N LEU A 133 -1.80 1.97 0.75
CA LEU A 133 -0.60 2.43 0.08
C LEU A 133 -0.89 2.61 -1.41
N MET A 134 -0.74 3.84 -1.87
CA MET A 134 -0.89 4.24 -3.28
C MET A 134 0.50 4.57 -3.85
N PRO A 135 1.23 3.58 -4.40
CA PRO A 135 2.55 3.79 -4.96
C PRO A 135 2.47 4.53 -6.30
N LEU A 136 3.42 5.43 -6.59
CA LEU A 136 3.49 6.16 -7.87
C LEU A 136 2.25 7.04 -8.14
N VAL A 137 1.55 7.48 -7.09
CA VAL A 137 0.37 8.33 -7.18
C VAL A 137 0.67 9.70 -6.61
N GLY A 138 0.53 10.74 -7.45
CA GLY A 138 0.60 12.14 -7.02
C GLY A 138 -0.69 12.64 -6.39
N GLU A 139 -0.66 13.86 -5.85
CA GLU A 139 -1.75 14.46 -5.07
C GLU A 139 -3.12 14.40 -5.74
N ARG A 140 -3.20 14.74 -7.03
CA ARG A 140 -4.45 14.71 -7.80
C ARG A 140 -5.06 13.30 -7.84
N GLY A 141 -4.23 12.26 -7.93
CA GLY A 141 -4.69 10.88 -7.92
C GLY A 141 -5.27 10.48 -6.57
N VAL A 142 -4.62 10.92 -5.48
CA VAL A 142 -5.10 10.74 -4.10
C VAL A 142 -6.43 11.48 -3.90
N GLN A 143 -6.53 12.74 -4.31
CA GLN A 143 -7.76 13.53 -4.21
C GLN A 143 -8.93 12.81 -4.91
N LEU A 144 -8.76 12.43 -6.17
CA LEU A 144 -9.79 11.70 -6.92
C LEU A 144 -10.17 10.37 -6.26
N PHE A 145 -9.21 9.65 -5.69
CA PHE A 145 -9.50 8.42 -4.93
C PHE A 145 -10.35 8.72 -3.69
N THR A 146 -9.93 9.68 -2.85
CA THR A 146 -10.65 10.03 -1.62
C THR A 146 -12.06 10.55 -1.90
N GLU A 147 -12.27 11.31 -2.97
CA GLU A 147 -13.60 11.75 -3.41
C GLU A 147 -14.50 10.58 -3.82
N ARG A 148 -13.95 9.60 -4.56
CA ARG A 148 -14.69 8.38 -4.92
C ARG A 148 -15.10 7.60 -3.65
N CYS A 149 -14.18 7.44 -2.70
CA CYS A 149 -14.48 6.79 -1.43
C CYS A 149 -15.58 7.53 -0.65
N ARG A 150 -15.52 8.86 -0.56
CA ARG A 150 -16.58 9.65 0.10
C ARG A 150 -17.95 9.47 -0.56
N LYS A 151 -18.01 9.51 -1.90
CA LYS A 151 -19.25 9.30 -2.66
C LYS A 151 -19.81 7.90 -2.46
N ALA A 152 -18.97 6.88 -2.59
CA ALA A 152 -19.36 5.48 -2.39
C ALA A 152 -19.83 5.23 -0.95
N PHE A 153 -19.12 5.79 0.04
CA PHE A 153 -19.51 5.74 1.44
C PHE A 153 -20.88 6.38 1.67
N ALA A 154 -21.09 7.62 1.22
CA ALA A 154 -22.37 8.31 1.40
C ALA A 154 -23.55 7.54 0.76
N ALA A 155 -23.34 6.95 -0.42
CA ALA A 155 -24.37 6.19 -1.13
C ALA A 155 -24.75 4.86 -0.44
N ALA A 156 -23.83 4.26 0.31
CA ALA A 156 -24.01 2.96 0.97
C ALA A 156 -24.53 3.04 2.42
N GLY A 157 -24.90 4.25 2.88
CA GLY A 157 -25.40 4.49 4.24
C GLY A 157 -26.74 3.80 4.54
N PRO A 158 -27.16 3.77 5.83
CA PRO A 158 -26.68 4.57 6.96
C PRO A 158 -25.44 3.99 7.68
N TRP A 159 -24.61 4.86 8.28
CA TRP A 159 -23.36 4.51 8.99
C TRP A 159 -23.37 5.02 10.45
N PRO A 160 -22.57 4.42 11.36
CA PRO A 160 -22.48 4.84 12.77
C PRO A 160 -21.78 6.19 12.99
N GLY A 161 -21.25 6.83 11.93
CA GLY A 161 -20.60 8.13 12.02
C GLY A 161 -19.99 8.56 10.69
N GLU A 162 -19.21 9.64 10.75
CA GLU A 162 -18.55 10.20 9.57
C GLU A 162 -17.29 9.42 9.18
N LEU A 163 -17.04 9.36 7.87
CA LEU A 163 -15.80 8.83 7.32
C LEU A 163 -14.68 9.85 7.47
N VAL A 164 -13.69 9.53 8.29
CA VAL A 164 -12.47 10.31 8.44
C VAL A 164 -11.41 9.75 7.49
N ILE A 165 -10.84 10.63 6.66
CA ILE A 165 -9.78 10.28 5.70
C ILE A 165 -8.56 11.13 5.98
N ARG A 166 -7.40 10.50 6.17
CA ARG A 166 -6.09 11.15 6.32
C ARG A 166 -5.18 10.73 5.16
N SER A 167 -4.47 11.68 4.58
CA SER A 167 -3.46 11.41 3.56
C SER A 167 -2.08 11.70 4.15
N LEU A 168 -1.23 10.67 4.18
CA LEU A 168 0.12 10.73 4.72
C LEU A 168 1.08 10.68 3.54
N LYS A 169 1.59 11.85 3.13
CA LYS A 169 2.53 11.94 2.01
C LYS A 169 3.92 11.58 2.48
N PHE A 170 4.67 10.84 1.67
CA PHE A 170 5.99 10.35 2.08
C PHE A 170 6.98 11.49 2.33
N GLU A 171 6.81 12.63 1.66
CA GLU A 171 7.63 13.83 1.82
C GLU A 171 7.53 14.50 3.19
N ASP A 172 6.43 14.26 3.91
CA ASP A 172 6.16 14.86 5.22
C ASP A 172 6.83 14.09 6.37
N TYR A 173 7.47 12.96 6.09
CA TYR A 173 8.03 12.07 7.11
C TYR A 173 9.54 11.85 6.91
N PRO A 174 10.33 11.78 8.00
CA PRO A 174 11.77 11.55 7.93
C PRO A 174 12.15 10.09 7.68
N SER A 175 11.27 9.12 7.97
CA SER A 175 11.51 7.70 7.78
C SER A 175 10.21 6.90 7.60
N ALA A 176 10.33 5.66 7.14
CA ALA A 176 9.20 4.74 7.02
C ALA A 176 8.58 4.40 8.38
N GLU A 177 9.40 4.33 9.44
CA GLU A 177 8.93 4.10 10.81
C GLU A 177 8.11 5.29 11.34
N ALA A 178 8.52 6.53 11.04
CA ALA A 178 7.76 7.72 11.39
C ALA A 178 6.41 7.76 10.66
N LEU A 179 6.39 7.40 9.38
CA LEU A 179 5.17 7.26 8.59
C LEU A 179 4.25 6.17 9.17
N ALA A 180 4.80 5.00 9.51
CA ALA A 180 4.05 3.90 10.13
C ALA A 180 3.45 4.32 11.47
N ALA A 181 4.20 5.03 12.32
CA ALA A 181 3.69 5.56 13.58
C ALA A 181 2.52 6.54 13.35
N ALA A 182 2.59 7.39 12.31
CA ALA A 182 1.52 8.33 11.98
C ALA A 182 0.24 7.65 11.48
N MET A 183 0.35 6.49 10.83
CA MET A 183 -0.81 5.68 10.44
C MET A 183 -1.64 5.28 11.66
N HIS A 184 -0.97 4.88 12.75
CA HIS A 184 -1.62 4.46 14.00
C HIS A 184 -1.98 5.61 14.95
N ALA A 185 -1.68 6.86 14.59
CA ALA A 185 -2.01 8.00 15.43
C ALA A 185 -3.54 8.08 15.64
N PRO A 186 -4.00 8.37 16.88
CA PRO A 186 -5.42 8.45 17.19
C PRO A 186 -6.13 9.47 16.31
N ARG A 187 -7.44 9.28 16.12
CA ARG A 187 -8.26 10.24 15.38
C ARG A 187 -8.19 11.61 16.05
N PRO A 188 -8.06 12.69 15.26
CA PRO A 188 -8.24 14.05 15.77
C PRO A 188 -9.68 14.28 16.25
#